data_AF-A0A4R1BWB4-F1
#
_entry.id   AF-A0A4R1BWB4-F1
#
_cell.length_a   1.000
_cell.length_b   1.000
_cell.length_c   1.000
_cell.angle_alpha   90.00
_cell.angle_beta   90.00
_cell.angle_gamma   90.00
#
_symmetry.space_group_name_H-M   'P 1'
#
loop_
_entity.id
_entity.type
_entity.pdbx_description
1 polymer ?
#
loop_
_entity_poly.entity_id
_entity_poly.type
_entity_poly.pdbx_seq_one_letter_code
_entity_poly.pdbx_strand_id
1 'polypeptide(L)' 'MHDPLMTPDEAAAYLAISRSTLITWRSRRPDYGPRAIKIGGLLRYRLSDLNDWLQGFEESGDSETPSASNRANKA' A
#
# COMPACT_ATOMS: atom_id res chain seq x y z
N MET A 1 -21.22 4.69 11.18
CA MET A 1 -20.15 5.61 10.73
C MET A 1 -19.87 5.32 9.26
N HIS A 2 -19.57 6.34 8.45
CA HIS A 2 -19.31 6.18 7.02
C HIS A 2 -17.83 5.87 6.80
N ASP A 3 -17.52 4.99 5.86
CA ASP A 3 -16.15 4.66 5.46
C ASP A 3 -15.66 5.64 4.38
N PRO A 4 -14.60 6.43 4.63
CA PRO A 4 -14.14 7.45 3.70
C PRO A 4 -13.62 6.84 2.39
N LEU A 5 -13.95 7.49 1.27
CA LEU A 5 -13.52 7.11 -0.07
C LEU A 5 -12.31 7.94 -0.52
N MET A 6 -11.13 7.38 -0.35
CA MET A 6 -9.84 7.95 -0.72
C MET A 6 -9.60 7.85 -2.23
N THR A 7 -8.93 8.86 -2.78
CA THR A 7 -8.38 8.88 -4.13
C THR A 7 -7.16 7.95 -4.24
N PRO A 8 -6.69 7.61 -5.46
CA PRO A 8 -5.48 6.81 -5.62
C PRO A 8 -4.23 7.48 -5.02
N ASP A 9 -4.18 8.81 -5.02
CA ASP A 9 -3.08 9.58 -4.45
C ASP A 9 -3.07 9.52 -2.92
N GLU A 10 -4.24 9.69 -2.30
CA GLU A 10 -4.40 9.54 -0.85
C GLU A 10 -4.14 8.10 -0.39
N ALA A 11 -4.63 7.11 -1.13
CA ALA A 11 -4.41 5.70 -0.82
C ALA A 11 -2.91 5.31 -0.94
N ALA A 12 -2.22 5.81 -1.96
CA ALA A 12 -0.79 5.58 -2.12
C ALA A 12 0.02 6.24 -0.99
N ALA A 13 -0.34 7.46 -0.62
CA ALA A 13 0.26 8.14 0.53
C ALA A 13 0.00 7.39 1.84
N TYR A 14 -1.21 6.87 2.04
CA TYR A 14 -1.58 6.06 3.20
C TYR A 14 -0.73 4.79 3.31
N LEU A 15 -0.48 4.12 2.19
CA LEU A 15 0.35 2.91 2.13
C LEU A 15 1.86 3.20 2.03
N ALA A 16 2.27 4.47 2.10
CA ALA A 16 3.67 4.92 1.94
C ALA A 16 4.36 4.41 0.65
N ILE A 17 3.61 4.32 -0.46
CA ILE A 17 4.13 3.93 -1.78
C ILE A 17 3.86 5.03 -2.82
N SER A 18 4.52 4.92 -3.98
CA SER A 18 4.20 5.81 -5.10
C SER A 18 2.83 5.47 -5.69
N ARG A 19 2.09 6.49 -6.13
CA ARG A 19 0.83 6.33 -6.89
C ARG A 19 1.02 5.42 -8.11
N SER A 20 2.14 5.58 -8.82
CA SER A 20 2.49 4.76 -9.98
C SER A 20 2.63 3.28 -9.62
N THR A 21 3.18 2.97 -8.45
CA THR A 21 3.27 1.61 -7.91
C THR A 21 1.87 1.02 -7.69
N LEU A 22 0.98 1.78 -7.03
CA LEU A 22 -0.40 1.34 -6.76
C LEU A 22 -1.18 1.08 -8.07
N ILE A 23 -1.06 1.95 -9.07
CA ILE A 23 -1.67 1.76 -10.39
C ILE A 23 -1.06 0.56 -11.13
N THR A 24 0.25 0.35 -11.00
CA THR A 24 0.94 -0.80 -11.60
C THR A 24 0.46 -2.12 -11.01
N TRP A 25 0.28 -2.20 -9.68
CA TRP A 25 -0.31 -3.37 -9.04
C TRP A 25 -1.69 -3.66 -9.61
N ARG A 26 -2.57 -2.65 -9.62
CA ARG A 26 -3.95 -2.82 -10.09
C ARG A 26 -4.07 -3.31 -11.54
N SER A 27 -3.15 -2.86 -12.41
CA SER A 27 -3.18 -3.14 -13.85
C SER A 27 -2.42 -4.41 -14.24
N ARG A 28 -1.28 -4.70 -13.59
CA ARG A 28 -0.39 -5.80 -13.96
C ARG A 28 -0.51 -7.02 -13.05
N ARG A 29 -1.06 -6.85 -11.86
CA ARG A 29 -1.23 -7.91 -10.85
C ARG A 29 -2.67 -7.89 -10.33
N PRO A 30 -3.62 -8.48 -11.07
CA PRO A 30 -5.03 -8.45 -10.67
C PRO A 30 -5.29 -9.05 -9.29
N ASP A 31 -4.43 -9.97 -8.85
CA ASP A 31 -4.51 -10.66 -7.55
C ASP A 31 -3.70 -9.97 -6.43
N TYR A 32 -3.08 -8.81 -6.69
CA TYR A 32 -2.23 -8.12 -5.72
C TYR A 32 -2.60 -6.64 -5.57
N GLY A 33 -2.75 -6.22 -4.31
CA GLY A 33 -3.02 -4.83 -3.92
C GLY A 33 -4.37 -4.66 -3.24
N PRO A 34 -4.61 -3.48 -2.66
CA PRO A 34 -5.85 -3.19 -1.95
C PRO A 34 -7.06 -3.14 -2.89
N ARG A 35 -8.24 -3.45 -2.36
CA ARG A 35 -9.49 -3.42 -3.11
C ARG A 35 -9.82 -1.99 -3.54
N ALA A 36 -10.11 -1.82 -4.83
CA ALA A 36 -10.50 -0.53 -5.41
C ALA A 36 -11.93 -0.59 -5.94
N ILE A 37 -12.66 0.52 -5.79
CA ILE A 37 -14.01 0.72 -6.29
C ILE A 37 -13.95 1.66 -7.49
N LYS A 38 -14.64 1.30 -8.57
CA LYS A 38 -14.77 2.16 -9.75
C LYS A 38 -16.10 2.91 -9.68
N ILE A 39 -16.05 4.23 -9.55
CA ILE A 39 -17.22 5.12 -9.46
C ILE A 39 -17.11 6.16 -10.56
N GLY A 40 -18.01 6.12 -11.55
CA GLY A 40 -17.99 7.08 -12.67
C GLY A 40 -16.68 7.10 -13.46
N GLY A 41 -15.95 5.99 -13.51
CA GLY A 41 -14.63 5.90 -14.17
C GLY A 41 -13.45 6.27 -13.28
N LEU A 42 -13.70 6.86 -12.10
CA LEU A 42 -12.65 7.18 -11.12
C LEU A 42 -12.44 6.00 -10.17
N LEU A 43 -11.18 5.79 -9.80
CA LEU A 43 -10.79 4.82 -8.77
C LEU A 43 -10.92 5.45 -7.39
N ARG A 44 -11.53 4.72 -6.47
CA ARG A 44 -11.59 5.06 -5.05
C ARG A 44 -11.23 3.86 -4.19
N TYR A 45 -10.66 4.14 -3.03
CA TYR A 45 -10.28 3.15 -2.03
C TYR A 45 -11.02 3.46 -0.74
N ARG A 46 -11.59 2.45 -0.10
CA ARG A 46 -12.08 2.58 1.27
C ARG A 46 -10.91 2.50 2.22
N LEU A 47 -11.01 3.18 3.36
CA LEU A 47 -10.01 3.05 4.40
C LEU A 47 -10.02 1.63 4.99
N SER A 48 -11.21 1.03 5.16
CA SER A 48 -11.32 -0.37 5.61
C SER A 48 -10.61 -1.34 4.66
N ASP A 49 -10.85 -1.24 3.35
CA ASP A 49 -10.22 -2.08 2.34
C ASP A 49 -8.67 -1.94 2.33
N LEU A 50 -8.14 -0.75 2.62
CA LEU A 50 -6.70 -0.52 2.77
C LEU A 50 -6.15 -1.17 4.05
N ASN A 51 -6.87 -1.06 5.16
CA ASN A 51 -6.50 -1.67 6.44
C ASN A 51 -6.53 -3.20 6.37
N ASP A 52 -7.56 -3.77 5.75
CA ASP A 52 -7.70 -5.22 5.57
C ASP A 52 -6.57 -5.76 4.71
N TRP A 53 -6.16 -5.00 3.68
CA TRP A 53 -4.99 -5.34 2.88
C TRP A 53 -3.71 -5.35 3.72
N LEU A 54 -3.49 -4.33 4.56
CA LEU A 54 -2.33 -4.25 5.46
C LEU A 54 -2.29 -5.38 6.50
N GLN A 55 -3.43 -5.75 7.09
CA GLN A 55 -3.52 -6.87 8.03
C GLN A 55 -3.06 -8.19 7.39
N GLY A 56 -3.30 -8.37 6.09
CA GLY A 56 -2.78 -9.51 5.34
C GLY A 56 -1.25 -9.57 5.20
N PHE A 57 -0.53 -8.45 5.42
CA PHE A 57 0.94 -8.41 5.46
C PHE A 57 1.51 -8.60 6.86
N GLU A 58 0.73 -8.34 7.92
CA GLU A 58 1.18 -8.47 9.31
C GLU A 58 1.46 -9.92 9.72
N GLU A 59 0.98 -10.92 8.96
CA GLU A 59 1.30 -12.34 9.15
C GLU A 59 2.66 -12.78 8.55
N SER A 60 3.43 -11.87 7.93
CA SER A 60 4.80 -12.12 7.47
C SER A 60 5.82 -11.24 8.19
N GLY A 61 5.63 -11.02 9.49
CA GLY A 61 6.67 -10.54 10.37
C GLY A 61 7.75 -11.60 10.54
N ASP A 62 8.57 -11.83 9.50
CA ASP A 62 9.90 -12.40 9.66
C ASP A 62 10.67 -11.46 10.61
N SER A 63 10.64 -11.87 11.87
CA SER A 63 11.29 -11.24 12.98
C SER A 63 12.77 -11.58 12.90
N GLU A 64 13.52 -10.81 12.10
CA GLU A 64 14.97 -10.74 12.27
C GLU A 64 15.47 -9.31 11.97
N THR A 65 15.52 -8.49 13.01
CA THR A 65 16.63 -7.54 13.15
C THR A 65 17.20 -7.74 14.54
N PRO A 66 18.52 -7.94 14.68
CA PRO A 66 19.44 -6.88 14.30
C PRO A 66 20.72 -7.36 13.60
N SER A 67 21.10 -6.72 12.50
CA SER A 67 22.50 -6.75 12.09
C SER A 67 22.96 -5.37 11.66
N ALA A 68 23.80 -4.80 12.53
CA ALA A 68 24.53 -3.58 12.29
C ALA A 68 25.35 -3.69 10.99
N SER A 69 25.26 -2.68 10.14
CA SER A 69 26.36 -2.37 9.22
C SER A 69 26.53 -0.87 9.13
N ASN A 70 27.35 -0.39 10.06
CA ASN A 70 28.14 0.81 9.90
C ASN A 70 29.29 0.51 8.93
N ARG A 71 29.26 1.07 7.72
CA ARG A 71 30.43 1.29 6.83
C ARG A 71 29.98 2.04 5.58
N ALA A 72 30.59 3.11 5.09
CA ALA A 72 31.57 4.04 5.61
C ALA A 72 31.46 5.29 4.72
N ASN A 73 31.35 6.47 5.32
CA ASN A 73 31.82 7.69 4.66
C ASN A 73 33.34 7.72 4.80
N LYS A 74 34.08 7.70 3.69
CA LYS A 74 35.45 8.21 3.69
C LYS A 74 35.90 8.65 2.29
N ALA A 75 36.08 9.99 2.21
CA ALA A 75 37.01 10.78 1.41
C ALA A 75 36.91 10.72 -0.12
#